data_AF-A0A3S0HK39-F1
#
_entry.id   AF-A0A3S0HK39-F1
#
_cell.length_a   1.000
_cell.length_b   1.000
_cell.length_c   1.000
_cell.angle_alpha   90.00
_cell.angle_beta   90.00
_cell.angle_gamma   90.00
#
_symmetry.space_group_name_H-M   'P 1'
#
loop_
_entity.id
_entity.type
_entity.pdbx_description
1 polymer ?
#
loop_
_entity_poly.entity_id
_entity_poly.type
_entity_poly.pdbx_seq_one_letter_code
_entity_poly.pdbx_strand_id
1 'polypeptide(L)'
;MQEKYTFKKETVKESDINYINFLESFVQSITHYFGQNSNQNDSFTENQMTHSLFLIEKIHFYLFSRYKLYKQIVSFPEEFHPFHHTKTDTLFQLLKGLDRLMHKYPFLDEENQIQCQNNLSQILNYYSHNTNSIKIKITSPLPKPWKPREQSNILNKEVKV
;
A
#
# COMPACT_ATOMS: atom_id res chain seq x y z
N MET A 1 39.02 -13.74 -4.90
CA MET A 1 37.66 -14.18 -4.54
C MET A 1 36.70 -13.02 -4.79
N GLN A 2 36.44 -12.69 -6.07
CA GLN A 2 35.77 -11.45 -6.50
C GLN A 2 34.82 -11.74 -7.68
N GLU A 3 34.00 -12.77 -7.53
CA GLU A 3 32.87 -13.02 -8.43
C GLU A 3 31.61 -13.26 -7.60
N LYS A 4 30.46 -12.78 -8.11
CA LYS A 4 29.07 -13.04 -7.67
C LYS A 4 28.29 -11.92 -6.97
N TYR A 5 28.43 -10.67 -7.39
CA TYR A 5 27.33 -9.71 -7.29
C TYR A 5 27.05 -9.06 -8.65
N THR A 6 26.86 -9.88 -9.68
CA THR A 6 26.24 -9.40 -10.91
C THR A 6 24.76 -9.20 -10.61
N PHE A 7 24.40 -8.00 -10.14
CA PHE A 7 23.01 -7.57 -10.02
C PHE A 7 22.34 -7.73 -11.38
N LYS A 8 21.56 -8.79 -11.56
CA LYS A 8 20.88 -9.07 -12.83
C LYS A 8 19.73 -8.08 -12.98
N LYS A 9 20.04 -6.94 -13.61
CA LYS A 9 19.10 -5.86 -13.93
C LYS A 9 17.80 -6.38 -14.57
N GLU A 10 17.89 -7.45 -15.35
CA GLU A 10 16.76 -8.14 -15.97
C GLU A 10 15.79 -8.77 -14.96
N THR A 11 16.30 -9.47 -13.94
CA THR A 11 15.48 -10.09 -12.89
C THR A 11 14.71 -9.03 -12.09
N VAL A 12 15.33 -7.88 -11.82
CA VAL A 12 14.66 -6.76 -11.13
C VAL A 12 13.56 -6.17 -12.01
N LYS A 13 13.84 -5.91 -13.29
CA LYS A 13 12.83 -5.43 -14.24
C LYS A 13 11.64 -6.37 -14.37
N GLU A 14 11.89 -7.68 -14.48
CA GLU A 14 10.83 -8.69 -14.55
C GLU A 14 9.98 -8.72 -13.28
N SER A 15 10.62 -8.64 -12.10
CA SER A 15 9.90 -8.59 -10.82
C SER A 15 9.01 -7.34 -10.71
N ASP A 16 9.48 -6.19 -11.19
CA ASP A 16 8.71 -4.95 -11.18
C ASP A 16 7.51 -5.04 -12.14
N ILE A 17 7.67 -5.62 -13.33
CA ILE A 17 6.56 -5.87 -14.28
C ILE A 17 5.52 -6.82 -13.69
N ASN A 18 5.96 -7.92 -13.08
CA ASN A 18 5.06 -8.89 -12.45
C ASN A 18 4.26 -8.26 -11.32
N TYR A 19 4.90 -7.40 -10.52
CA TYR A 19 4.23 -6.64 -9.47
C TYR A 19 3.15 -5.71 -10.03
N ILE A 20 3.44 -4.97 -11.10
CA ILE A 20 2.46 -4.08 -11.74
C ILE A 20 1.26 -4.87 -12.27
N ASN A 21 1.49 -6.01 -12.94
CA ASN A 21 0.40 -6.85 -13.45
C ASN A 21 -0.47 -7.42 -12.31
N PHE A 22 0.17 -7.87 -11.22
CA PHE A 22 -0.53 -8.30 -10.00
C PHE A 22 -1.40 -7.18 -9.44
N LEU A 23 -0.83 -5.98 -9.30
CA LEU A 23 -1.51 -4.84 -8.70
C LEU A 23 -2.68 -4.37 -9.56
N GLU A 24 -2.54 -4.38 -10.89
CA GLU A 24 -3.63 -4.11 -11.81
C GLU A 24 -4.79 -5.10 -11.62
N SER A 25 -4.47 -6.40 -11.59
CA SER A 25 -5.48 -7.47 -11.41
C SER A 25 -6.19 -7.36 -10.06
N PHE A 26 -5.43 -7.05 -9.01
CA PHE A 26 -5.94 -6.82 -7.66
C PHE A 26 -6.89 -5.61 -7.62
N VAL A 27 -6.49 -4.46 -8.16
CA VAL A 27 -7.31 -3.23 -8.16
C VAL A 27 -8.61 -3.46 -8.93
N GLN A 28 -8.57 -4.16 -10.06
CA GLN A 28 -9.77 -4.51 -10.81
C GLN A 28 -10.71 -5.42 -10.00
N SER A 29 -10.17 -6.44 -9.32
CA SER A 29 -10.95 -7.34 -8.47
C SER A 29 -11.63 -6.60 -7.31
N ILE A 30 -10.90 -5.72 -6.62
CA ILE A 30 -11.48 -4.92 -5.53
C ILE A 30 -12.54 -3.94 -6.07
N THR A 31 -12.23 -3.24 -7.17
CA THR A 31 -13.19 -2.31 -7.78
C THR A 31 -14.50 -3.01 -8.13
N HIS A 32 -14.41 -4.24 -8.66
CA HIS A 32 -15.56 -5.06 -8.97
C HIS A 32 -16.36 -5.42 -7.70
N TYR A 33 -15.69 -5.87 -6.63
CA TYR A 33 -16.35 -6.21 -5.37
C TYR A 33 -17.13 -5.01 -4.80
N PHE A 34 -16.47 -3.88 -4.61
CA PHE A 34 -17.09 -2.68 -4.02
C PHE A 34 -18.10 -2.01 -4.97
N GLY A 35 -17.98 -2.24 -6.29
CA GLY A 35 -18.92 -1.75 -7.29
C GLY A 35 -20.22 -2.55 -7.39
N GLN A 36 -20.18 -3.86 -7.13
CA GLN A 36 -21.35 -4.74 -7.22
C GLN A 36 -22.02 -5.03 -5.87
N ASN A 37 -21.25 -5.05 -4.78
CA ASN A 37 -21.70 -5.44 -3.45
C ASN A 37 -21.96 -4.25 -2.53
N SER A 38 -22.36 -3.09 -3.06
CA SER A 38 -22.56 -1.85 -2.27
C SER A 38 -23.56 -1.97 -1.11
N ASN A 39 -24.34 -3.07 -1.07
CA ASN A 39 -25.39 -3.32 -0.08
C ASN A 39 -25.12 -4.59 0.75
N GLN A 40 -23.96 -5.24 0.62
CA GLN A 40 -23.63 -6.43 1.40
C GLN A 40 -22.83 -6.07 2.66
N ASN A 41 -23.39 -6.43 3.82
CA ASN A 41 -22.79 -6.18 5.12
C ASN A 41 -21.80 -7.31 5.49
N ASP A 42 -20.59 -7.28 4.95
CA ASP A 42 -19.52 -8.24 5.31
C ASP A 42 -18.28 -7.54 5.88
N SER A 43 -18.25 -7.37 7.21
CA SER A 43 -17.14 -6.76 7.93
C SER A 43 -15.85 -7.58 7.88
N PHE A 44 -15.95 -8.90 7.67
CA PHE A 44 -14.77 -9.74 7.50
C PHE A 44 -14.08 -9.40 6.19
N THR A 45 -14.85 -9.26 5.10
CA THR A 45 -14.27 -8.87 3.81
C THR A 45 -13.71 -7.44 3.84
N GLU A 46 -14.39 -6.47 4.47
CA GLU A 46 -13.84 -5.11 4.66
C GLU A 46 -12.47 -5.13 5.36
N ASN A 47 -12.34 -5.91 6.44
CA ASN A 47 -11.08 -6.09 7.16
C ASN A 47 -9.98 -6.68 6.26
N GLN A 48 -10.29 -7.74 5.51
CA GLN A 48 -9.33 -8.37 4.60
C GLN A 48 -8.86 -7.42 3.49
N MET A 49 -9.78 -6.62 2.95
CA MET A 49 -9.47 -5.63 1.92
C MET A 49 -8.60 -4.51 2.48
N THR A 50 -8.94 -4.00 3.67
CA THR A 50 -8.15 -2.99 4.39
C THR A 50 -6.72 -3.48 4.64
N HIS A 51 -6.58 -4.72 5.12
CA HIS A 51 -5.28 -5.33 5.37
C HIS A 51 -4.49 -5.55 4.08
N SER A 52 -5.14 -5.98 3.00
CA SER A 52 -4.50 -6.18 1.70
C SER A 52 -3.97 -4.85 1.13
N LEU A 53 -4.76 -3.78 1.22
CA LEU A 53 -4.32 -2.44 0.82
C LEU A 53 -3.15 -1.93 1.68
N PHE A 54 -3.16 -2.23 2.98
CA PHE A 54 -2.03 -1.93 3.85
C PHE A 54 -0.74 -2.63 3.39
N LEU A 55 -0.81 -3.94 3.10
CA LEU A 55 0.36 -4.70 2.61
C LEU A 55 0.88 -4.14 1.28
N ILE A 56 -0.01 -3.78 0.37
CA ILE A 56 0.34 -3.17 -0.90
C ILE A 56 1.04 -1.82 -0.69
N GLU A 57 0.56 -0.99 0.23
CA GLU A 57 1.22 0.26 0.61
C GLU A 57 2.65 -0.02 1.11
N LYS A 58 2.86 -1.05 1.94
CA LYS A 58 4.21 -1.42 2.41
C LYS A 58 5.12 -1.89 1.30
N ILE A 59 4.60 -2.60 0.31
CA ILE A 59 5.39 -2.98 -0.87
C ILE A 59 5.77 -1.74 -1.67
N HIS A 60 4.86 -0.78 -1.89
CA HIS A 60 5.19 0.48 -2.56
C HIS A 60 6.26 1.26 -1.80
N PHE A 61 6.11 1.38 -0.48
CA PHE A 61 7.10 2.02 0.39
C PHE A 61 8.47 1.35 0.26
N TYR A 62 8.51 0.02 0.27
CA TYR A 62 9.75 -0.74 0.11
C TYR A 62 10.41 -0.46 -1.24
N LEU A 63 9.66 -0.56 -2.35
CA LEU A 63 10.16 -0.28 -3.70
C LEU A 63 10.70 1.15 -3.83
N PHE A 64 9.97 2.12 -3.29
CA PHE A 64 10.37 3.52 -3.27
C PHE A 64 11.64 3.75 -2.43
N SER A 65 11.70 3.17 -1.24
CA SER A 65 12.85 3.31 -0.34
C SER A 65 14.10 2.65 -0.93
N ARG A 66 13.94 1.48 -1.54
CA ARG A 66 15.00 0.79 -2.29
C ARG A 66 15.52 1.65 -3.43
N TYR A 67 14.64 2.27 -4.21
CA TYR A 67 15.02 3.22 -5.26
C TYR A 67 15.81 4.41 -4.70
N LYS A 68 15.32 5.05 -3.63
CA LYS A 68 16.03 6.17 -2.98
C LYS A 68 17.43 5.78 -2.52
N LEU A 69 17.57 4.62 -1.88
CA LEU A 69 18.86 4.10 -1.43
C LEU A 69 19.80 3.84 -2.62
N TYR A 70 19.30 3.21 -3.69
CA TYR A 70 20.12 2.96 -4.86
C TYR A 70 20.57 4.25 -5.54
N LYS A 71 19.72 5.28 -5.65
CA LYS A 71 20.11 6.59 -6.19
C LYS A 71 21.26 7.25 -5.39
N GLN A 72 21.38 6.95 -4.09
CA GLN A 72 22.45 7.49 -3.24
C GLN A 72 23.77 6.72 -3.33
N ILE A 73 23.72 5.41 -3.53
CA ILE A 73 24.90 4.52 -3.45
C ILE A 73 25.46 4.16 -4.82
N VAL A 74 24.59 4.07 -5.83
CA VAL A 74 24.94 3.71 -7.20
C VAL A 74 24.44 4.86 -8.08
N SER A 75 25.25 5.33 -9.02
CA SER A 75 24.80 6.29 -10.05
C SER A 75 23.80 5.60 -10.98
N PHE A 76 22.59 5.34 -10.46
CA PHE A 76 21.50 4.70 -11.16
C PHE A 76 20.87 5.73 -12.11
N PRO A 77 20.58 5.38 -13.37
CA PRO A 77 19.93 6.29 -14.30
C PRO A 77 18.61 6.81 -13.72
N GLU A 78 18.33 8.11 -13.87
CA GLU A 78 17.09 8.74 -13.36
C GLU A 78 15.83 8.10 -13.92
N GLU A 79 15.93 7.46 -15.08
CA GLU A 79 14.87 6.71 -15.76
C GLU A 79 14.34 5.49 -14.98
N PHE A 80 15.01 5.08 -13.89
CA PHE A 80 14.62 3.90 -13.11
C PHE A 80 13.73 4.24 -11.91
N HIS A 81 12.79 5.17 -12.05
CA HIS A 81 11.76 5.36 -11.01
C HIS A 81 10.77 4.19 -11.07
N PRO A 82 10.53 3.43 -9.98
CA PRO A 82 9.75 2.20 -10.00
C PRO A 82 8.30 2.39 -10.45
N PHE A 83 7.79 3.62 -10.38
CA PHE A 83 6.42 3.96 -10.77
C PHE A 83 6.35 4.91 -11.99
N HIS A 84 7.45 5.10 -12.76
CA HIS A 84 7.43 5.80 -14.05
C HIS A 84 7.65 4.82 -15.21
N HIS A 85 6.55 4.24 -15.70
CA HIS A 85 6.48 3.40 -16.88
C HIS A 85 5.18 3.72 -17.62
N THR A 86 5.11 3.44 -18.92
CA THR A 86 3.86 3.57 -19.70
C THR A 86 2.67 2.77 -19.13
N LYS A 87 2.90 1.70 -18.35
CA LYS A 87 1.83 0.92 -17.71
C LYS A 87 1.34 1.56 -16.41
N THR A 88 2.13 2.44 -15.79
CA THR A 88 1.80 3.02 -14.49
C THR A 88 0.72 4.11 -14.61
N ASP A 89 0.53 4.73 -15.77
CA ASP A 89 -0.56 5.68 -16.00
C ASP A 89 -1.94 5.00 -15.92
N THR A 90 -2.11 3.86 -16.60
CA THR A 90 -3.34 3.06 -16.53
C THR A 90 -3.62 2.64 -15.10
N LEU A 91 -2.61 2.10 -14.42
CA LEU A 91 -2.74 1.66 -13.03
C LEU A 91 -3.07 2.82 -12.09
N PHE A 92 -2.48 4.00 -12.30
CA PHE A 92 -2.78 5.20 -11.53
C PHE A 92 -4.24 5.63 -11.71
N GLN A 93 -4.79 5.55 -12.93
CA GLN A 93 -6.21 5.84 -13.16
C GLN A 93 -7.12 4.81 -12.46
N LEU A 94 -6.76 3.52 -12.51
CA LEU A 94 -7.49 2.48 -11.80
C LEU A 94 -7.49 2.72 -10.28
N LEU A 95 -6.33 3.06 -9.70
CA LEU A 95 -6.19 3.40 -8.28
C LEU A 95 -7.00 4.65 -7.91
N LYS A 96 -7.06 5.67 -8.76
CA LYS A 96 -7.94 6.83 -8.54
C LYS A 96 -9.42 6.48 -8.63
N GLY A 97 -9.79 5.58 -9.54
CA GLY A 97 -11.15 5.05 -9.62
C GLY A 97 -11.54 4.33 -8.33
N LEU A 98 -10.65 3.47 -7.85
CA LEU A 98 -10.81 2.75 -6.60
C LEU A 98 -10.92 3.71 -5.40
N ASP A 99 -10.06 4.71 -5.31
CA ASP A 99 -10.10 5.73 -4.26
C ASP A 99 -11.47 6.42 -4.20
N ARG A 100 -11.99 6.88 -5.35
CA ARG A 100 -13.32 7.49 -5.44
C ARG A 100 -14.45 6.54 -5.03
N LEU A 101 -14.32 5.26 -5.38
CA LEU A 101 -15.29 4.23 -5.02
C LEU A 101 -15.32 4.03 -3.50
N MET A 102 -14.16 3.92 -2.85
CA MET A 102 -14.03 3.75 -1.40
C MET A 102 -14.54 4.96 -0.61
N HIS A 103 -14.44 6.17 -1.15
CA HIS A 103 -15.03 7.34 -0.51
C HIS A 103 -16.57 7.34 -0.53
N LYS A 104 -17.19 6.61 -1.47
CA LYS A 104 -18.65 6.51 -1.60
C LYS A 104 -19.23 5.23 -1.00
N TYR A 105 -18.41 4.21 -0.83
CA TYR A 105 -18.85 2.94 -0.30
C TYR A 105 -19.24 3.07 1.18
N PRO A 106 -20.42 2.56 1.59
CA PRO A 106 -20.87 2.62 2.97
C PRO A 106 -20.19 1.52 3.79
N PHE A 107 -18.98 1.78 4.26
CA PHE A 107 -18.27 0.87 5.17
C PHE A 107 -19.08 0.61 6.44
N LEU A 108 -19.03 -0.62 6.94
CA LEU A 108 -19.62 -0.97 8.24
C LEU A 108 -18.79 -0.44 9.41
N ASP A 109 -17.46 -0.44 9.24
CA ASP A 109 -16.51 0.05 10.23
C ASP A 109 -15.81 1.32 9.71
N GLU A 110 -16.03 2.44 10.42
CA GLU A 110 -15.43 3.73 10.09
C GLU A 110 -13.90 3.68 10.17
N GLU A 111 -13.32 2.87 11.08
CA GLU A 111 -11.87 2.72 11.17
C GLU A 111 -11.31 2.08 9.89
N ASN A 112 -11.99 1.05 9.37
CA ASN A 112 -11.61 0.42 8.10
C ASN A 112 -11.71 1.39 6.93
N GLN A 113 -12.75 2.21 6.89
CA GLN A 113 -12.89 3.26 5.87
C GLN A 113 -11.70 4.21 5.90
N ILE A 114 -11.37 4.75 7.08
CA ILE A 114 -10.26 5.68 7.28
C ILE A 114 -8.92 5.03 6.90
N GLN A 115 -8.69 3.79 7.33
CA GLN A 115 -7.47 3.05 7.01
C GLN A 115 -7.34 2.78 5.51
N CYS A 116 -8.41 2.34 4.85
CA CYS A 116 -8.45 2.14 3.40
C CYS A 116 -8.12 3.42 2.64
N GLN A 117 -8.78 4.53 2.98
CA GLN A 117 -8.55 5.82 2.34
C GLN A 117 -7.12 6.32 2.56
N ASN A 118 -6.58 6.15 3.77
CA ASN A 118 -5.19 6.52 4.07
C ASN A 118 -4.18 5.68 3.27
N ASN A 119 -4.39 4.36 3.21
CA ASN A 119 -3.52 3.45 2.46
C ASN A 119 -3.56 3.78 0.96
N LEU A 120 -4.75 3.98 0.37
CA LEU A 120 -4.89 4.35 -1.04
C LEU A 120 -4.30 5.73 -1.35
N SER A 121 -4.53 6.72 -0.49
CA SER A 121 -3.91 8.05 -0.62
C SER A 121 -2.39 7.95 -0.60
N GLN A 122 -1.83 7.13 0.29
CA GLN A 122 -0.39 6.92 0.38
C GLN A 122 0.15 6.16 -0.84
N ILE A 123 -0.56 5.14 -1.33
CA ILE A 123 -0.23 4.42 -2.57
C ILE A 123 -0.15 5.39 -3.74
N LEU A 124 -1.20 6.21 -3.96
CA LEU A 124 -1.27 7.20 -5.05
C LEU A 124 -0.14 8.23 -4.97
N ASN A 125 0.28 8.61 -3.77
CA ASN A 125 1.36 9.56 -3.56
C ASN A 125 2.72 9.05 -4.07
N TYR A 126 2.95 7.72 -4.10
CA TYR A 126 4.19 7.16 -4.68
C TYR A 126 4.28 7.30 -6.21
N TYR A 127 3.16 7.60 -6.88
CA TYR A 127 3.11 7.83 -8.34
C TYR A 127 3.36 9.30 -8.70
N SER A 128 3.65 10.18 -7.73
CA SER A 128 4.02 11.57 -8.00
C SER A 128 5.22 11.67 -8.93
N HIS A 129 5.14 12.54 -9.95
CA HIS A 129 6.27 12.82 -10.84
C HIS A 129 7.45 13.48 -10.12
N ASN A 130 7.21 14.12 -8.98
CA ASN A 130 8.25 14.70 -8.15
C ASN A 130 8.56 13.78 -6.96
N THR A 131 9.66 13.03 -7.05
CA THR A 131 10.09 12.11 -5.98
C THR A 131 10.43 12.81 -4.67
N ASN A 132 10.80 14.09 -4.73
CA ASN A 132 11.13 14.91 -3.57
C ASN A 132 9.87 15.44 -2.88
N SER A 133 8.70 15.40 -3.53
CA SER A 133 7.42 15.81 -2.93
C SER A 133 6.66 14.68 -2.24
N ILE A 134 7.15 13.43 -2.34
CA ILE A 134 6.50 12.27 -1.73
C ILE A 134 6.62 12.35 -0.21
N LYS A 135 5.50 12.68 0.45
CA LYS A 135 5.39 12.70 1.92
C LYS A 135 4.87 11.36 2.42
N ILE A 136 5.59 10.71 3.34
CA ILE A 136 5.11 9.47 3.96
C ILE A 136 4.21 9.85 5.13
N LYS A 137 2.92 9.50 5.04
CA LYS A 137 1.97 9.69 6.13
C LYS A 137 2.21 8.64 7.20
N ILE A 138 2.40 9.08 8.44
CA ILE A 138 2.46 8.22 9.62
C ILE A 138 1.12 8.39 10.33
N THR A 139 0.22 7.42 10.17
CA THR A 139 -1.18 7.48 10.63
C THR A 139 -1.35 7.26 12.13
N SER A 140 -0.32 6.78 12.82
CA SER A 140 -0.33 6.65 14.27
C SER A 140 1.06 6.86 14.86
N PRO A 141 1.19 7.49 16.04
CA PRO A 141 2.48 7.56 16.71
C PRO A 141 2.97 6.14 16.93
N LEU A 142 4.11 5.81 16.32
CA LEU A 142 4.74 4.51 16.49
C LEU A 142 4.90 4.27 17.99
N PRO A 143 4.42 3.13 18.52
CA PRO A 143 4.70 2.79 19.90
C PRO A 143 6.22 2.83 20.06
N LYS A 144 6.67 3.50 21.12
CA LYS A 144 8.09 3.60 21.43
C LYS A 144 8.67 2.17 21.44
N PRO A 145 9.74 1.88 20.69
CA PRO A 145 10.23 0.51 20.51
C PRO A 145 10.63 -0.18 21.83
N TRP A 146 10.85 0.60 22.89
CA TRP A 146 11.16 0.14 24.23
C TRP A 146 9.94 -0.03 25.16
N LYS A 147 8.73 0.33 24.71
CA LYS A 147 7.51 0.23 25.53
C LYS A 147 6.66 -0.94 25.04
N PRO A 148 6.48 -2.01 25.84
CA PRO A 148 5.58 -3.11 25.50
C PRO A 148 4.19 -2.57 25.14
N ARG A 149 3.51 -3.17 24.17
CA ARG A 149 2.10 -2.86 23.90
C ARG A 149 1.33 -3.11 25.20
N GLU A 150 0.81 -2.05 25.80
CA GLU A 150 -0.10 -2.16 26.93
C GLU A 150 -1.30 -3.00 26.45
N GLN A 151 -1.52 -4.15 27.09
CA GLN A 151 -2.66 -5.02 26.83
C GLN A 151 -3.92 -4.24 27.25
N SER A 152 -4.50 -3.50 26.32
CA SER A 152 -5.76 -2.80 26.53
C SER A 152 -6.89 -3.83 26.69
N ASN A 153 -7.30 -4.02 27.95
CA ASN A 153 -8.63 -4.47 28.40
C ASN A 153 -9.08 -5.89 28.06
N ILE A 154 -8.56 -6.88 28.80
CA ILE A 154 -9.35 -8.05 29.22
C ILE A 154 -9.37 -8.08 30.75
N LEU A 155 -10.13 -7.18 31.37
CA LEU A 155 -10.49 -7.26 32.79
C LEU A 155 -11.67 -6.34 33.09
N ASN A 156 -12.77 -6.55 32.38
CA ASN A 156 -14.10 -6.19 32.86
C ASN A 156 -14.97 -7.44 32.85
N LYS A 157 -14.85 -8.24 33.91
CA LYS A 157 -16.02 -8.92 34.49
C LYS A 157 -15.91 -8.76 36.00
N GLU A 158 -16.60 -7.74 36.49
CA GLU A 158 -17.06 -7.69 37.86
C GLU A 158 -17.76 -9.02 38.18
N VAL A 159 -17.32 -9.70 39.23
CA VAL A 159 -18.16 -10.63 39.98
C VAL A 159 -18.45 -9.93 41.29
N LYS A 160 -19.65 -9.34 41.39
CA LYS A 160 -20.28 -9.05 42.68
C LYS A 160 -21.02 -10.31 43.10
N VAL A 161 -20.65 -10.84 44.26
CA VAL A 161 -21.53 -11.62 45.16
C VAL A 161 -21.73 -10.78 46.39
#